data_AF-A0A419JD72-F1
#
_entry.id   AF-A0A419JD72-F1
#
_cell.length_a   1.000
_cell.length_b   1.000
_cell.length_c   1.000
_cell.angle_alpha   90.00
_cell.angle_beta   90.00
_cell.angle_gamma   90.00
#
_symmetry.space_group_name_H-M   'P 1'
#
loop_
_entity.id
_entity.type
_entity.pdbx_description
1 polymer ?
#
loop_
_entity_poly.entity_id
_entity_poly.type
_entity_poly.pdbx_seq_one_letter_code
_entity_poly.pdbx_strand_id
1 'polypeptide(L)'
;MLKNTETQFIRYKDAVIEDTFAEMFPMWACRVLITADSEKWALTAAQTATGFATSIIMSSAEAGVEGILSEEKTPDGRLGVLIQMYSRSRFELKSEMIKRLGQCVMTCPTTAVFDALPKAKRRLKVGRSLRLFGDGFQKRDLLYGRRVWRIPVMEGEFIVEETFGVVKAVAGGNLLILAENKQSGLKAAEEAVKAIKEAADKVILPFPAGICRAGSKAGSLKYKLKASTNHPYCPTLKSVVDNTRLPSNVNCVYEIVIDGLTVDAVKKAMSVGIRAAADVSGVVMISAGNYGGKLGPYKAFLRKLLELT
;
A
#
# COMPACT_ATOMS: atom_id res chain seq x y z
N MET A 1 -29.44 -16.48 19.81
CA MET A 1 -28.32 -17.08 20.57
C MET A 1 -27.04 -16.81 19.80
N LEU A 2 -26.29 -15.79 20.21
CA LEU A 2 -24.93 -15.56 19.71
C LEU A 2 -24.03 -16.61 20.36
N LYS A 3 -23.45 -17.52 19.58
CA LYS A 3 -22.39 -18.38 20.08
C LYS A 3 -21.25 -17.47 20.54
N ASN A 4 -20.92 -17.52 21.84
CA ASN A 4 -19.63 -17.06 22.34
C ASN A 4 -18.55 -17.86 21.61
N THR A 5 -17.99 -17.31 20.54
CA THR A 5 -16.69 -17.75 20.05
C THR A 5 -15.68 -17.25 21.07
N GLU A 6 -15.24 -18.14 21.96
CA GLU A 6 -14.02 -17.90 22.74
C GLU A 6 -12.94 -17.44 21.77
N THR A 7 -12.41 -16.23 21.96
CA THR A 7 -11.28 -15.74 21.17
C THR A 7 -10.12 -16.71 21.38
N GLN A 8 -9.77 -17.45 20.34
CA GLN A 8 -8.64 -18.38 20.39
C GLN A 8 -7.35 -17.61 20.17
N PHE A 9 -6.32 -17.99 20.90
CA PHE A 9 -5.01 -17.35 20.89
C PHE A 9 -3.94 -18.36 20.48
N ILE A 10 -3.03 -17.93 19.62
CA ILE A 10 -1.89 -18.73 19.16
C ILE A 10 -0.65 -18.13 19.82
N ARG A 11 0.07 -18.93 20.62
CA ARG A 11 1.34 -18.48 21.19
C ARG A 11 2.41 -18.48 20.08
N TYR A 12 3.07 -17.35 19.89
CA TYR A 12 4.20 -17.21 18.98
C TYR A 12 5.34 -16.52 19.74
N LYS A 13 6.30 -17.32 20.19
CA LYS A 13 7.36 -16.86 21.11
C LYS A 13 6.74 -16.13 22.31
N ASP A 14 7.12 -14.87 22.55
CA ASP A 14 6.68 -14.05 23.67
C ASP A 14 5.38 -13.28 23.38
N ALA A 15 4.94 -13.24 22.11
CA ALA A 15 3.72 -12.56 21.70
C ALA A 15 2.55 -13.53 21.50
N VAL A 16 1.34 -13.00 21.60
CA VAL A 16 0.10 -13.71 21.25
C VAL A 16 -0.38 -13.29 19.87
N ILE A 17 -0.73 -14.25 19.01
CA ILE A 17 -1.42 -13.97 17.74
C ILE A 17 -2.89 -14.32 17.92
N GLU A 18 -3.78 -13.35 17.73
CA GLU A 18 -5.23 -13.60 17.78
C GLU A 18 -5.65 -14.50 16.61
N ASP A 19 -6.48 -15.52 16.87
CA ASP A 19 -7.05 -16.37 15.82
C ASP A 19 -8.21 -15.65 15.12
N THR A 20 -7.81 -14.69 14.28
CA THR A 20 -8.70 -13.82 13.52
C THR A 20 -8.23 -13.75 12.05
N PHE A 21 -8.84 -12.86 11.27
CA PHE A 21 -8.45 -12.62 9.89
C PHE A 21 -8.49 -11.13 9.55
N ALA A 22 -7.65 -10.73 8.59
CA ALA A 22 -7.81 -9.46 7.89
C ALA A 22 -8.82 -9.61 6.75
N GLU A 23 -9.73 -8.65 6.63
CA GLU A 23 -10.73 -8.61 5.56
C GLU A 23 -10.32 -7.58 4.49
N MET A 24 -10.16 -8.05 3.26
CA MET A 24 -9.55 -7.28 2.17
C MET A 24 -10.50 -7.09 0.99
N PHE A 25 -10.25 -6.05 0.19
CA PHE A 25 -11.18 -5.52 -0.79
C PHE A 25 -10.59 -5.55 -2.21
N PRO A 26 -11.41 -5.85 -3.24
CA PRO A 26 -10.97 -5.74 -4.62
C PRO A 26 -10.82 -4.28 -5.02
N MET A 27 -9.71 -3.94 -5.65
CA MET A 27 -9.47 -2.62 -6.25
C MET A 27 -8.85 -2.75 -7.64
N TRP A 28 -8.84 -1.66 -8.40
CA TRP A 28 -8.04 -1.57 -9.62
C TRP A 28 -6.67 -1.01 -9.28
N ALA A 29 -5.62 -1.64 -9.78
CA ALA A 29 -4.25 -1.17 -9.61
C ALA A 29 -3.49 -1.04 -10.92
N CYS A 30 -2.55 -0.11 -10.94
CA CYS A 30 -1.45 -0.05 -11.89
C CYS A 30 -0.12 -0.19 -11.16
N ARG A 31 0.90 -0.70 -11.86
CA ARG A 31 2.29 -0.70 -11.42
C ARG A 31 3.08 0.13 -12.42
N VAL A 32 3.80 1.13 -11.95
CA VAL A 32 4.53 2.09 -12.77
C VAL A 32 6.00 2.02 -12.39
N LEU A 33 6.86 2.01 -13.39
CA LEU A 33 8.30 2.15 -13.22
C LEU A 33 8.69 3.59 -13.56
N ILE A 34 9.29 4.29 -12.60
CA ILE A 34 9.90 5.61 -12.81
C ILE A 34 11.40 5.41 -12.83
N THR A 35 12.07 5.88 -13.87
CA THR A 35 13.54 5.85 -14.00
C THR A 35 14.08 7.26 -13.98
N ALA A 36 15.30 7.45 -13.49
CA ALA A 36 15.97 8.74 -13.43
C ALA A 36 17.49 8.54 -13.45
N ASP A 37 18.25 9.61 -13.58
CA ASP A 37 19.73 9.53 -13.68
C ASP A 37 20.39 9.16 -12.34
N SER A 38 19.66 9.22 -11.22
CA SER A 38 20.15 8.77 -9.91
C SER A 38 19.01 8.29 -9.02
N GLU A 39 19.35 7.49 -8.01
CA GLU A 39 18.42 7.04 -6.97
C GLU A 39 17.68 8.20 -6.30
N LYS A 40 18.40 9.29 -6.01
CA LYS A 40 17.83 10.50 -5.41
C LYS A 40 16.65 11.04 -6.22
N TRP A 41 16.81 11.18 -7.54
CA TRP A 41 15.75 11.72 -8.39
C TRP A 41 14.61 10.73 -8.60
N ALA A 42 14.92 9.45 -8.80
CA ALA A 42 13.89 8.42 -8.95
C ALA A 42 13.01 8.31 -7.69
N LEU A 43 13.62 8.33 -6.50
CA LEU A 43 12.89 8.33 -5.23
C LEU A 43 12.11 9.62 -5.01
N THR A 44 12.68 10.78 -5.36
CA THR A 44 11.98 12.08 -5.24
C THR A 44 10.69 12.08 -6.06
N ALA A 45 10.76 11.65 -7.33
CA ALA A 45 9.60 11.54 -8.21
C ALA A 45 8.57 10.55 -7.66
N ALA A 46 9.03 9.36 -7.23
CA ALA A 46 8.17 8.32 -6.70
C ALA A 46 7.45 8.77 -5.42
N GLN A 47 8.17 9.31 -4.43
CA GLN A 47 7.61 9.80 -3.18
C GLN A 47 6.58 10.91 -3.43
N THR A 48 6.91 11.87 -4.30
CA THR A 48 6.00 12.98 -4.64
C THR A 48 4.74 12.44 -5.32
N ALA A 49 4.87 11.53 -6.29
CA ALA A 49 3.75 10.93 -7.02
C ALA A 49 2.84 10.07 -6.11
N THR A 50 3.40 9.47 -5.05
CA THR A 50 2.66 8.65 -4.08
C THR A 50 2.18 9.44 -2.85
N GLY A 51 2.50 10.74 -2.76
CA GLY A 51 2.07 11.60 -1.67
C GLY A 51 0.56 11.83 -1.64
N PHE A 52 -0.01 12.14 -0.46
CA PHE A 52 -1.45 12.36 -0.26
C PHE A 52 -2.33 11.24 -0.87
N ALA A 53 -1.94 9.99 -0.62
CA ALA A 53 -2.58 8.79 -1.18
C ALA A 53 -2.65 7.65 -0.15
N THR A 54 -3.05 7.95 1.08
CA THR A 54 -2.98 6.98 2.18
C THR A 54 -4.21 6.08 2.26
N SER A 55 -5.40 6.63 2.00
CA SER A 55 -6.63 5.85 2.02
C SER A 55 -7.71 6.44 1.13
N ILE A 56 -8.35 5.60 0.30
CA ILE A 56 -9.45 6.01 -0.57
C ILE A 56 -10.70 6.51 0.17
N ILE A 57 -10.74 6.43 1.51
CA ILE A 57 -11.80 7.03 2.32
C ILE A 57 -11.88 8.55 2.06
N MET A 58 -10.72 9.23 1.97
CA MET A 58 -10.64 10.68 1.71
C MET A 58 -9.51 11.09 0.75
N SER A 59 -8.48 10.28 0.56
CA SER A 59 -7.54 10.46 -0.56
C SER A 59 -8.18 10.02 -1.87
N SER A 60 -7.71 10.60 -2.98
CA SER A 60 -8.20 10.28 -4.32
C SER A 60 -7.76 8.89 -4.83
N ALA A 61 -6.67 8.37 -4.27
CA ALA A 61 -6.11 7.05 -4.53
C ALA A 61 -5.44 6.52 -3.25
N GLU A 62 -5.13 5.23 -3.26
CA GLU A 62 -4.09 4.63 -2.43
C GLU A 62 -2.84 4.46 -3.30
N ALA A 63 -1.67 4.88 -2.84
CA ALA A 63 -0.44 4.76 -3.62
C ALA A 63 0.79 4.65 -2.71
N GLY A 64 1.84 4.01 -3.23
CA GLY A 64 3.06 3.80 -2.47
C GLY A 64 4.22 3.32 -3.34
N VAL A 65 5.41 3.43 -2.78
CA VAL A 65 6.64 2.87 -3.35
C VAL A 65 6.68 1.39 -3.05
N GLU A 66 6.84 0.56 -4.08
CA GLU A 66 7.03 -0.89 -3.96
C GLU A 66 8.50 -1.23 -3.71
N GLY A 67 9.41 -0.63 -4.47
CA GLY A 67 10.84 -0.93 -4.34
C GLY A 67 11.71 -0.33 -5.46
N ILE A 68 13.02 -0.47 -5.31
CA ILE A 68 14.03 0.00 -6.25
C ILE A 68 14.41 -1.14 -7.21
N LEU A 69 14.65 -0.80 -8.48
CA LEU A 69 15.20 -1.67 -9.51
C LEU A 69 16.56 -1.15 -9.95
N SER A 70 17.51 -2.06 -10.07
CA SER A 70 18.83 -1.78 -10.65
C SER A 70 18.73 -1.50 -12.16
N GLU A 71 19.75 -0.88 -12.72
CA GLU A 71 19.86 -0.46 -14.12
C GLU A 71 19.63 -1.63 -15.10
N GLU A 72 20.06 -2.83 -14.76
CA GLU A 72 19.94 -4.01 -15.64
C GLU A 72 18.49 -4.53 -15.73
N LYS A 73 17.61 -4.08 -14.82
CA LYS A 73 16.21 -4.48 -14.75
C LYS A 73 15.26 -3.46 -15.37
N THR A 74 15.77 -2.32 -15.83
CA THR A 74 14.96 -1.25 -16.44
C THR A 74 15.17 -1.21 -17.95
N PRO A 75 14.16 -0.73 -18.71
CA PRO A 75 14.24 -0.75 -20.17
C PRO A 75 15.28 0.21 -20.74
N ASP A 76 15.55 1.32 -20.07
CA ASP A 76 16.47 2.37 -20.52
C ASP A 76 17.86 2.31 -19.87
N GLY A 77 18.14 1.26 -19.08
CA GLY A 77 19.44 1.07 -18.45
C GLY A 77 19.73 2.04 -17.31
N ARG A 78 18.71 2.68 -16.72
CA ARG A 78 18.86 3.61 -15.59
C ARG A 78 18.22 3.07 -14.33
N LEU A 79 18.63 3.56 -13.16
CA LEU A 79 18.03 3.14 -11.90
C LEU A 79 16.53 3.48 -11.89
N GLY A 80 15.73 2.52 -11.42
CA GLY A 80 14.27 2.64 -11.40
C GLY A 80 13.65 2.51 -10.01
N VAL A 81 12.51 3.14 -9.82
CA VAL A 81 11.63 2.96 -8.65
C VAL A 81 10.26 2.50 -9.13
N LEU A 82 9.80 1.39 -8.58
CA LEU A 82 8.46 0.89 -8.78
C LEU A 82 7.50 1.55 -7.80
N ILE A 83 6.40 2.06 -8.32
CA ILE A 83 5.27 2.54 -7.54
C ILE A 83 4.00 1.80 -7.94
N GLN A 84 3.03 1.76 -7.03
CA GLN A 84 1.69 1.29 -7.33
C GLN A 84 0.67 2.36 -6.97
N MET A 85 -0.44 2.38 -7.72
CA MET A 85 -1.59 3.24 -7.43
C MET A 85 -2.88 2.41 -7.56
N TYR A 86 -3.80 2.67 -6.65
CA TYR A 86 -5.02 1.92 -6.43
C TYR A 86 -6.23 2.87 -6.44
N SER A 87 -7.30 2.44 -7.11
CA SER A 87 -8.59 3.15 -7.05
C SER A 87 -9.77 2.20 -7.24
N ARG A 88 -10.99 2.67 -6.93
CA ARG A 88 -12.22 1.87 -6.99
C ARG A 88 -12.60 1.52 -8.42
N SER A 89 -12.27 2.40 -9.37
CA SER A 89 -12.60 2.24 -10.78
C SER A 89 -11.40 2.50 -11.69
N ARG A 90 -11.42 1.90 -12.90
CA ARG A 90 -10.42 2.16 -13.93
C ARG A 90 -10.41 3.62 -14.40
N PHE A 91 -11.55 4.30 -14.32
CA PHE A 91 -11.69 5.70 -14.73
C PHE A 91 -10.98 6.63 -13.74
N GLU A 92 -11.27 6.47 -12.45
CA GLU A 92 -10.60 7.21 -11.38
C GLU A 92 -9.10 6.88 -11.36
N LEU A 93 -8.72 5.60 -11.48
CA LEU A 93 -7.32 5.20 -11.56
C LEU A 93 -6.60 5.91 -12.72
N LYS A 94 -7.21 5.94 -13.92
CA LYS A 94 -6.63 6.67 -15.06
C LYS A 94 -6.46 8.16 -14.76
N SER A 95 -7.47 8.78 -14.15
CA SER A 95 -7.43 10.20 -13.78
C SER A 95 -6.29 10.48 -12.80
N GLU A 96 -6.13 9.65 -11.77
CA GLU A 96 -5.07 9.79 -10.77
C GLU A 96 -3.69 9.53 -11.34
N MET A 97 -3.52 8.53 -12.22
CA MET A 97 -2.26 8.32 -12.92
C MET A 97 -1.87 9.55 -13.78
N ILE A 98 -2.81 10.15 -14.51
CA ILE A 98 -2.52 11.36 -15.31
C ILE A 98 -2.09 12.51 -14.41
N LYS A 99 -2.82 12.80 -13.33
CA LYS A 99 -2.48 13.90 -12.41
C LYS A 99 -1.12 13.67 -11.76
N ARG A 100 -0.89 12.49 -11.20
CA ARG A 100 0.32 12.18 -10.42
C ARG A 100 1.54 12.08 -11.32
N LEU A 101 1.46 11.39 -12.46
CA LEU A 101 2.60 11.30 -13.38
C LEU A 101 2.85 12.63 -14.09
N GLY A 102 1.82 13.40 -14.41
CA GLY A 102 1.97 14.73 -15.03
C GLY A 102 2.52 15.79 -14.08
N GLN A 103 2.00 15.88 -12.85
CA GLN A 103 2.37 16.96 -11.93
C GLN A 103 3.53 16.62 -10.99
N CYS A 104 3.89 15.35 -10.84
CA CYS A 104 4.93 14.91 -9.90
C CYS A 104 6.10 14.20 -10.57
N VAL A 105 5.91 13.61 -11.75
CA VAL A 105 6.98 12.85 -12.42
C VAL A 105 7.50 13.62 -13.63
N MET A 106 6.66 14.00 -14.59
CA MET A 106 7.06 14.82 -15.75
C MET A 106 7.76 16.13 -15.35
N THR A 107 7.39 16.69 -14.20
CA THR A 107 7.97 17.91 -13.62
C THR A 107 9.23 17.65 -12.80
N CYS A 108 9.56 16.38 -12.52
CA CYS A 108 10.73 15.98 -11.76
C CYS A 108 11.93 15.75 -12.70
N PRO A 109 13.13 16.29 -12.38
CA PRO A 109 14.30 16.19 -13.24
C PRO A 109 14.65 14.78 -13.68
N THR A 110 15.10 14.64 -14.92
CA THR A 110 15.66 13.44 -15.56
C THR A 110 14.69 12.28 -15.74
N THR A 111 13.43 12.40 -15.35
CA THR A 111 12.58 11.20 -15.23
C THR A 111 12.09 10.64 -16.57
N ALA A 112 11.90 9.32 -16.62
CA ALA A 112 11.10 8.64 -17.63
C ALA A 112 10.16 7.61 -16.98
N VAL A 113 9.05 7.29 -17.64
CA VAL A 113 7.98 6.46 -17.05
C VAL A 113 7.57 5.30 -17.96
N PHE A 114 7.63 4.09 -17.41
CA PHE A 114 7.36 2.84 -18.12
C PHE A 114 6.30 1.98 -17.42
N ASP A 115 5.61 1.15 -18.20
CA ASP A 115 4.66 0.16 -17.71
C ASP A 115 5.39 -1.01 -17.04
N ALA A 116 5.02 -1.30 -15.79
CA ALA A 116 5.52 -2.45 -15.03
C ALA A 116 4.51 -3.61 -14.99
N LEU A 117 3.46 -3.58 -15.83
CA LEU A 117 2.50 -4.67 -16.07
C LEU A 117 2.32 -4.99 -17.58
N PRO A 118 3.41 -5.31 -18.32
CA PRO A 118 3.36 -5.46 -19.78
C PRO A 118 2.41 -6.59 -20.24
N LYS A 119 2.21 -7.62 -19.41
CA LYS A 119 1.32 -8.76 -19.71
C LYS A 119 -0.16 -8.53 -19.36
N ALA A 120 -0.52 -7.37 -18.82
CA ALA A 120 -1.91 -7.09 -18.44
C ALA A 120 -2.80 -6.93 -19.67
N LYS A 121 -3.92 -7.67 -19.71
CA LYS A 121 -4.90 -7.62 -20.80
C LYS A 121 -5.58 -6.25 -20.92
N ARG A 122 -5.85 -5.60 -19.79
CA ARG A 122 -6.47 -4.27 -19.75
C ARG A 122 -5.39 -3.22 -19.65
N ARG A 123 -5.49 -2.18 -20.47
CA ARG A 123 -4.50 -1.09 -20.51
C ARG A 123 -5.19 0.27 -20.49
N LEU A 124 -4.55 1.25 -19.84
CA LEU A 124 -4.97 2.64 -19.79
C LEU A 124 -4.05 3.51 -20.63
N LYS A 125 -4.63 4.36 -21.48
CA LYS A 125 -3.89 5.27 -22.37
C LYS A 125 -3.41 6.54 -21.62
N VAL A 126 -2.55 6.36 -20.62
CA VAL A 126 -2.05 7.46 -19.75
C VAL A 126 -0.98 8.29 -20.45
N GLY A 127 0.09 7.67 -20.97
CA GLY A 127 1.11 8.40 -21.73
C GLY A 127 0.52 9.09 -22.96
N ARG A 128 -0.44 8.43 -23.63
CA ARG A 128 -1.24 9.10 -24.66
C ARG A 128 -1.89 10.38 -24.13
N SER A 129 -2.55 10.37 -22.97
CA SER A 129 -3.14 11.61 -22.43
C SER A 129 -2.09 12.68 -22.10
N LEU A 130 -0.97 12.30 -21.46
CA LEU A 130 0.10 13.20 -21.06
C LEU A 130 0.80 13.88 -22.24
N ARG A 131 0.90 13.20 -23.40
CA ARG A 131 1.55 13.73 -24.60
C ARG A 131 1.03 15.10 -25.06
N LEU A 132 -0.21 15.43 -24.73
CA LEU A 132 -0.84 16.67 -25.15
C LEU A 132 -0.15 17.91 -24.54
N PHE A 133 0.61 17.74 -23.45
CA PHE A 133 1.46 18.79 -22.89
C PHE A 133 2.51 19.29 -23.90
N GLY A 134 2.94 18.45 -24.85
CA GLY A 134 3.91 18.84 -25.87
C GLY A 134 3.33 19.75 -26.97
N ASP A 135 2.06 20.16 -26.89
CA ASP A 135 1.43 21.16 -27.76
C ASP A 135 1.65 20.96 -29.27
N GLY A 136 1.59 19.71 -29.73
CA GLY A 136 1.80 19.35 -31.14
C GLY A 136 3.24 18.98 -31.50
N PHE A 137 4.22 19.30 -30.64
CA PHE A 137 5.63 18.98 -30.84
C PHE A 137 6.02 17.58 -30.32
N GLN A 138 5.14 16.91 -29.57
CA GLN A 138 5.40 15.55 -29.11
C GLN A 138 5.57 14.56 -30.26
N LYS A 139 6.51 13.62 -30.12
CA LYS A 139 6.78 12.56 -31.09
C LYS A 139 6.40 11.19 -30.53
N ARG A 140 5.80 10.34 -31.36
CA ARG A 140 5.63 8.92 -31.05
C ARG A 140 6.89 8.17 -31.47
N ASP A 141 7.38 7.27 -30.63
CA ASP A 141 8.61 6.53 -30.89
C ASP A 141 8.52 5.07 -30.41
N LEU A 142 9.49 4.25 -30.82
CA LEU A 142 9.71 2.89 -30.34
C LEU A 142 11.10 2.81 -29.70
N LEU A 143 11.18 3.09 -28.40
CA LEU A 143 12.42 3.02 -27.63
C LEU A 143 12.40 1.81 -26.71
N TYR A 144 13.51 1.08 -26.62
CA TYR A 144 13.68 -0.05 -25.70
C TYR A 144 12.61 -1.16 -25.87
N GLY A 145 12.14 -1.35 -27.10
CA GLY A 145 11.03 -2.26 -27.43
C GLY A 145 9.66 -1.80 -26.92
N ARG A 146 9.52 -0.55 -26.47
CA ARG A 146 8.30 0.04 -25.91
C ARG A 146 7.80 1.18 -26.80
N ARG A 147 6.48 1.22 -27.01
CA ARG A 147 5.84 2.36 -27.66
C ARG A 147 5.74 3.51 -26.68
N VAL A 148 6.44 4.59 -26.97
CA VAL A 148 6.55 5.75 -26.06
C VAL A 148 6.12 7.04 -26.75
N TRP A 149 5.86 8.05 -25.94
CA TRP A 149 5.81 9.45 -26.34
C TRP A 149 7.05 10.17 -25.82
N ARG A 150 7.65 10.97 -26.69
CA ARG A 150 8.73 11.91 -26.39
C ARG A 150 8.11 13.30 -26.35
N ILE A 151 8.06 13.89 -25.17
CA ILE A 151 7.37 15.16 -24.92
C ILE A 151 8.44 16.22 -24.67
N PRO A 152 8.59 17.23 -25.54
CA PRO A 152 9.52 18.32 -25.29
C PRO A 152 9.18 19.06 -24.00
N VAL A 153 10.19 19.27 -23.15
CA VAL A 153 10.12 20.01 -21.87
C VAL A 153 11.39 20.87 -21.73
N MET A 154 11.46 21.76 -20.74
CA MET A 154 12.60 22.67 -20.60
C MET A 154 13.95 21.94 -20.44
N GLU A 155 13.97 20.81 -19.75
CA GLU A 155 15.19 20.01 -19.55
C GLU A 155 15.65 19.28 -20.82
N GLY A 156 14.73 19.07 -21.79
CA GLY A 156 14.95 18.23 -22.95
C GLY A 156 13.67 17.48 -23.33
N GLU A 157 13.62 16.19 -23.05
CA GLU A 157 12.46 15.34 -23.37
C GLU A 157 12.01 14.52 -22.16
N PHE A 158 10.72 14.55 -21.87
CA PHE A 158 10.09 13.60 -20.97
C PHE A 158 9.59 12.38 -21.76
N ILE A 159 10.06 11.19 -21.38
CA ILE A 159 9.70 9.92 -22.02
C ILE A 159 8.63 9.21 -21.21
N VAL A 160 7.51 8.86 -21.85
CA VAL A 160 6.42 8.11 -21.20
C VAL A 160 5.84 7.03 -22.12
N GLU A 161 5.70 5.81 -21.59
CA GLU A 161 5.08 4.72 -22.33
C GLU A 161 3.61 5.01 -22.68
N GLU A 162 3.19 4.67 -23.90
CA GLU A 162 1.89 5.07 -24.45
C GLU A 162 0.71 4.62 -23.58
N THR A 163 0.81 3.40 -23.05
CA THR A 163 -0.24 2.74 -22.28
C THR A 163 0.33 1.97 -21.10
N PHE A 164 -0.45 1.86 -20.03
CA PHE A 164 -0.07 1.16 -18.80
C PHE A 164 -1.03 0.01 -18.52
N GLY A 165 -0.50 -1.13 -18.12
CA GLY A 165 -1.28 -2.28 -17.71
C GLY A 165 -2.05 -2.01 -16.42
N VAL A 166 -3.27 -2.53 -16.32
CA VAL A 166 -4.07 -2.49 -15.10
C VAL A 166 -4.67 -3.84 -14.78
N VAL A 167 -4.73 -4.16 -13.49
CA VAL A 167 -5.21 -5.43 -12.97
C VAL A 167 -6.25 -5.20 -11.87
N LYS A 168 -7.09 -6.21 -11.64
CA LYS A 168 -7.84 -6.30 -10.38
C LYS A 168 -6.84 -6.77 -9.31
N ALA A 169 -6.68 -5.96 -8.29
CA ALA A 169 -5.75 -6.13 -7.20
C ALA A 169 -6.52 -6.17 -5.87
N VAL A 170 -5.78 -6.24 -4.76
CA VAL A 170 -6.32 -6.39 -3.42
C VAL A 170 -5.80 -5.25 -2.55
N ALA A 171 -6.69 -4.65 -1.76
CA ALA A 171 -6.35 -3.61 -0.81
C ALA A 171 -6.85 -3.94 0.60
N GLY A 172 -6.18 -3.40 1.62
CA GLY A 172 -6.63 -3.49 3.01
C GLY A 172 -6.21 -4.76 3.76
N GLY A 173 -5.21 -5.52 3.26
CA GLY A 173 -4.52 -6.48 4.12
C GLY A 173 -3.94 -5.74 5.30
N ASN A 174 -4.12 -6.22 6.53
CA ASN A 174 -3.71 -5.41 7.68
C ASN A 174 -3.30 -6.22 8.91
N LEU A 175 -2.45 -5.61 9.73
CA LEU A 175 -1.96 -6.13 11.00
C LEU A 175 -2.17 -5.06 12.06
N LEU A 176 -2.73 -5.44 13.21
CA LEU A 176 -2.79 -4.61 14.41
C LEU A 176 -1.72 -5.08 15.39
N ILE A 177 -0.83 -4.17 15.77
CA ILE A 177 0.27 -4.41 16.71
C ILE A 177 -0.10 -3.78 18.04
N LEU A 178 -0.44 -4.60 19.03
CA LEU A 178 -0.83 -4.19 20.37
C LEU A 178 0.37 -4.33 21.30
N ALA A 179 0.86 -3.21 21.83
CA ALA A 179 2.08 -3.15 22.61
C ALA A 179 1.89 -2.51 23.98
N GLU A 180 2.79 -2.83 24.91
CA GLU A 180 2.76 -2.33 26.28
C GLU A 180 2.95 -0.81 26.37
N ASN A 181 3.67 -0.24 25.41
CA ASN A 181 3.98 1.18 25.33
C ASN A 181 4.25 1.63 23.88
N LYS A 182 4.28 2.95 23.67
CA LYS A 182 4.46 3.56 22.35
C LYS A 182 5.80 3.19 21.70
N GLN A 183 6.88 3.12 22.48
CA GLN A 183 8.22 2.82 21.98
C GLN A 183 8.28 1.40 21.39
N SER A 184 7.77 0.41 22.12
CA SER A 184 7.73 -0.98 21.68
C SER A 184 6.82 -1.16 20.46
N GLY A 185 5.64 -0.52 20.48
CA GLY A 185 4.69 -0.57 19.36
C GLY A 185 5.24 0.05 18.08
N LEU A 186 5.91 1.21 18.18
CA LEU A 186 6.50 1.87 17.01
C LEU A 186 7.66 1.06 16.44
N LYS A 187 8.57 0.58 17.30
CA LYS A 187 9.68 -0.27 16.89
C LYS A 187 9.19 -1.53 16.17
N ALA A 188 8.18 -2.20 16.72
CA ALA A 188 7.57 -3.38 16.09
C ALA A 188 6.95 -3.06 14.72
N ALA A 189 6.29 -1.92 14.58
CA ALA A 189 5.73 -1.49 13.30
C ALA A 189 6.84 -1.16 12.28
N GLU A 190 7.93 -0.51 12.70
CA GLU A 190 9.08 -0.20 11.84
C GLU A 190 9.80 -1.48 11.38
N GLU A 191 10.04 -2.44 12.27
CA GLU A 191 10.64 -3.74 11.91
C GLU A 191 9.74 -4.54 10.95
N ALA A 192 8.42 -4.52 11.15
CA ALA A 192 7.49 -5.15 10.22
C ALA A 192 7.47 -4.47 8.85
N VAL A 193 7.45 -3.14 8.79
CA VAL A 193 7.55 -2.38 7.53
C VAL A 193 8.85 -2.72 6.79
N LYS A 194 9.98 -2.74 7.52
CA LYS A 194 11.29 -3.08 6.97
C LYS A 194 11.30 -4.49 6.40
N ALA A 195 10.89 -5.48 7.19
CA ALA A 195 10.85 -6.88 6.78
C ALA A 195 9.94 -7.10 5.57
N ILE A 196 8.78 -6.43 5.51
CA ILE A 196 7.89 -6.48 4.35
C ILE A 196 8.59 -5.95 3.10
N LYS A 197 9.24 -4.78 3.18
CA LYS A 197 9.96 -4.17 2.04
C LYS A 197 11.14 -5.01 1.56
N GLU A 198 11.78 -5.76 2.44
CA GLU A 198 12.91 -6.63 2.09
C GLU A 198 12.47 -7.97 1.48
N ALA A 199 11.37 -8.56 1.97
CA ALA A 199 11.01 -9.95 1.64
C ALA A 199 9.81 -10.11 0.69
N ALA A 200 8.98 -9.08 0.53
CA ALA A 200 7.78 -9.13 -0.31
C ALA A 200 7.91 -8.24 -1.56
N ASP A 201 7.47 -8.76 -2.70
CA ASP A 201 7.32 -8.02 -3.95
C ASP A 201 5.84 -7.74 -4.22
N LYS A 202 5.55 -6.80 -5.11
CA LYS A 202 4.19 -6.51 -5.62
C LYS A 202 3.20 -6.05 -4.55
N VAL A 203 3.69 -5.49 -3.46
CA VAL A 203 2.89 -4.85 -2.40
C VAL A 203 3.34 -3.41 -2.15
N ILE A 204 2.45 -2.61 -1.58
CA ILE A 204 2.77 -1.29 -1.04
C ILE A 204 2.17 -1.12 0.35
N LEU A 205 2.72 -0.17 1.10
CA LEU A 205 2.24 0.22 2.42
C LEU A 205 1.82 1.70 2.32
N PRO A 206 0.54 2.01 2.03
CA PRO A 206 0.12 3.34 1.58
C PRO A 206 0.12 4.40 2.67
N PHE A 207 0.12 4.01 3.94
CA PHE A 207 0.16 4.94 5.06
C PHE A 207 1.53 5.62 5.22
N PRO A 208 1.63 6.73 5.98
CA PRO A 208 2.91 7.42 6.19
C PRO A 208 3.97 6.47 6.73
N ALA A 209 5.07 6.32 5.99
CA ALA A 209 6.12 5.33 6.26
C ALA A 209 5.62 3.88 6.43
N GLY A 210 4.42 3.56 5.92
CA GLY A 210 3.76 2.27 6.05
C GLY A 210 2.97 2.04 7.34
N ILE A 211 2.82 3.05 8.20
CA ILE A 211 2.27 2.88 9.55
C ILE A 211 1.04 3.79 9.76
N CYS A 212 -0.07 3.18 10.16
CA CYS A 212 -1.29 3.86 10.59
C CYS A 212 -1.36 3.91 12.12
N ARG A 213 -1.37 5.11 12.70
CA ARG A 213 -1.56 5.31 14.15
C ARG A 213 -3.01 5.54 14.58
N ALA A 214 -3.89 5.81 13.61
CA ALA A 214 -5.22 6.31 13.90
C ALA A 214 -6.23 5.18 14.13
N GLY A 215 -6.23 4.18 13.24
CA GLY A 215 -7.22 3.11 13.20
C GLY A 215 -8.64 3.63 12.95
N SER A 216 -9.39 3.00 12.04
CA SER A 216 -10.76 3.43 11.76
C SER A 216 -11.76 2.29 11.81
N LYS A 217 -13.00 2.61 12.17
CA LYS A 217 -14.16 1.75 11.98
C LYS A 217 -15.11 2.38 10.96
N ALA A 218 -15.90 1.55 10.31
CA ALA A 218 -16.97 2.01 9.43
C ALA A 218 -18.03 2.78 10.23
N GLY A 219 -18.49 3.90 9.68
CA GLY A 219 -19.52 4.74 10.30
C GLY A 219 -19.05 5.55 11.50
N SER A 220 -20.00 6.10 12.25
CA SER A 220 -19.81 6.79 13.51
C SER A 220 -21.02 6.58 14.42
N LEU A 221 -20.79 6.53 15.73
CA LEU A 221 -21.86 6.35 16.72
C LEU A 221 -22.67 7.63 16.94
N LYS A 222 -22.08 8.80 16.66
CA LYS A 222 -22.66 10.12 17.00
C LYS A 222 -22.95 11.00 15.80
N TYR A 223 -22.27 10.78 14.66
CA TYR A 223 -22.27 11.70 13.52
C TYR A 223 -22.49 10.96 12.20
N LYS A 224 -22.95 11.68 11.16
CA LYS A 224 -23.04 11.14 9.79
C LYS A 224 -21.67 11.16 9.11
N LEU A 225 -20.82 10.18 9.44
CA LEU A 225 -19.47 10.04 8.87
C LEU A 225 -19.27 8.66 8.24
N LYS A 226 -18.49 8.58 7.15
CA LYS A 226 -18.12 7.30 6.52
C LYS A 226 -17.23 6.43 7.40
N ALA A 227 -16.32 7.07 8.14
CA ALA A 227 -15.40 6.42 9.06
C ALA A 227 -15.17 7.30 10.29
N SER A 228 -14.81 6.68 11.40
CA SER A 228 -14.42 7.35 12.64
C SER A 228 -13.43 6.49 13.43
N THR A 229 -12.89 7.01 14.53
CA THR A 229 -11.92 6.27 15.37
C THR A 229 -12.40 4.87 15.74
N ASN A 230 -11.49 3.90 15.70
CA ASN A 230 -11.75 2.54 16.13
C ASN A 230 -11.68 2.41 17.67
N HIS A 231 -12.65 3.03 18.35
CA HIS A 231 -12.71 3.13 19.82
C HIS A 231 -12.44 1.84 20.62
N PRO A 232 -12.81 0.61 20.17
CA PRO A 232 -12.45 -0.61 20.88
C PRO A 232 -10.94 -0.81 21.03
N TYR A 233 -10.15 -0.27 20.09
CA TYR A 233 -8.69 -0.35 20.05
C TYR A 233 -8.01 0.95 20.52
N CYS A 234 -8.71 1.88 21.17
CA CYS A 234 -8.11 3.11 21.69
C CYS A 234 -7.64 2.92 23.14
N PRO A 235 -6.32 2.97 23.44
CA PRO A 235 -5.81 2.79 24.80
C PRO A 235 -6.38 3.77 25.84
N THR A 236 -6.66 5.00 25.41
CA THR A 236 -7.23 6.06 26.27
C THR A 236 -8.71 5.86 26.61
N LEU A 237 -9.38 4.90 25.96
CA LEU A 237 -10.79 4.60 26.16
C LEU A 237 -11.02 3.24 26.83
N LYS A 238 -9.96 2.49 27.19
CA LYS A 238 -10.06 1.13 27.77
C LYS A 238 -11.02 1.04 28.95
N SER A 239 -11.03 2.04 29.84
CA SER A 239 -11.89 2.10 31.02
C SER A 239 -13.21 2.85 30.80
N VAL A 240 -13.46 3.34 29.58
CA VAL A 240 -14.61 4.17 29.23
C VAL A 240 -15.61 3.40 28.35
N VAL A 241 -15.13 2.46 27.52
CA VAL A 241 -15.98 1.69 26.60
C VAL A 241 -16.03 0.22 27.00
N ASP A 242 -17.24 -0.33 27.09
CA ASP A 242 -17.45 -1.72 27.54
C ASP A 242 -16.96 -2.77 26.53
N ASN A 243 -16.81 -2.37 25.26
CA ASN A 243 -16.44 -3.24 24.16
C ASN A 243 -14.95 -3.17 23.79
N THR A 244 -14.09 -2.75 24.72
CA THR A 244 -12.64 -2.67 24.45
C THR A 244 -12.09 -4.03 23.99
N ARG A 245 -11.18 -3.98 23.01
CA ARG A 245 -10.44 -5.13 22.48
C ARG A 245 -9.00 -5.19 22.99
N LEU A 246 -8.66 -4.33 23.94
CA LEU A 246 -7.30 -4.21 24.45
C LEU A 246 -7.14 -4.95 25.77
N PRO A 247 -6.14 -5.84 25.89
CA PRO A 247 -5.66 -6.32 27.18
C PRO A 247 -5.27 -5.16 28.11
N SER A 248 -5.32 -5.40 29.43
CA SER A 248 -5.06 -4.37 30.44
C SER A 248 -3.66 -3.75 30.30
N ASN A 249 -2.65 -4.56 29.98
CA ASN A 249 -1.26 -4.14 29.80
C ASN A 249 -0.95 -3.48 28.44
N VAL A 250 -1.89 -3.39 27.50
CA VAL A 250 -1.66 -2.75 26.18
C VAL A 250 -1.94 -1.25 26.24
N ASN A 251 -0.93 -0.42 25.95
CA ASN A 251 -1.08 1.05 25.97
C ASN A 251 -0.77 1.74 24.63
N CYS A 252 -0.47 0.97 23.58
CA CYS A 252 -0.30 1.50 22.23
C CYS A 252 -0.79 0.48 21.18
N VAL A 253 -1.38 0.99 20.11
CA VAL A 253 -1.76 0.20 18.94
C VAL A 253 -1.28 0.91 17.68
N TYR A 254 -0.60 0.17 16.81
CA TYR A 254 -0.32 0.58 15.44
C TYR A 254 -0.95 -0.40 14.46
N GLU A 255 -1.30 0.10 13.29
CA GLU A 255 -1.83 -0.69 12.19
C GLU A 255 -0.88 -0.59 11.00
N ILE A 256 -0.57 -1.72 10.36
CA ILE A 256 0.08 -1.76 9.05
C ILE A 256 -0.99 -2.15 8.05
N VAL A 257 -1.17 -1.35 7.00
CA VAL A 257 -2.06 -1.65 5.87
C VAL A 257 -1.21 -1.97 4.65
N ILE A 258 -1.62 -3.01 3.92
CA ILE A 258 -0.91 -3.64 2.82
C ILE A 258 -1.87 -3.80 1.66
N ASP A 259 -1.53 -3.16 0.54
CA ASP A 259 -2.18 -3.39 -0.74
C ASP A 259 -1.24 -4.18 -1.64
N GLY A 260 -1.78 -5.00 -2.53
CA GLY A 260 -0.96 -5.81 -3.40
C GLY A 260 -1.65 -6.23 -4.69
N LEU A 261 -0.83 -6.51 -5.71
CA LEU A 261 -1.32 -6.89 -7.03
C LEU A 261 -2.01 -8.26 -7.04
N THR A 262 -1.77 -9.08 -6.02
CA THR A 262 -2.40 -10.40 -5.84
C THR A 262 -2.69 -10.65 -4.36
N VAL A 263 -3.67 -11.52 -4.07
CA VAL A 263 -3.97 -11.97 -2.69
C VAL A 263 -2.74 -12.60 -2.05
N ASP A 264 -1.99 -13.42 -2.79
CA ASP A 264 -0.85 -14.16 -2.25
C ASP A 264 0.33 -13.24 -1.90
N ALA A 265 0.56 -12.19 -2.70
CA ALA A 265 1.55 -11.17 -2.37
C ALA A 265 1.21 -10.46 -1.04
N VAL A 266 -0.07 -10.08 -0.85
CA VAL A 266 -0.54 -9.47 0.41
C VAL A 266 -0.39 -10.46 1.58
N LYS A 267 -0.78 -11.73 1.42
CA LYS A 267 -0.64 -12.74 2.46
C LYS A 267 0.82 -12.99 2.85
N LYS A 268 1.73 -13.06 1.88
CA LYS A 268 3.17 -13.19 2.13
C LYS A 268 3.70 -12.00 2.92
N ALA A 269 3.37 -10.78 2.50
CA ALA A 269 3.74 -9.56 3.22
C ALA A 269 3.19 -9.56 4.66
N MET A 270 1.92 -9.91 4.85
CA MET A 270 1.34 -10.04 6.19
C MET A 270 2.08 -11.08 7.04
N SER A 271 2.38 -12.26 6.49
CA SER A 271 3.12 -13.31 7.22
C SER A 271 4.48 -12.80 7.72
N VAL A 272 5.27 -12.17 6.85
CA VAL A 272 6.56 -11.58 7.20
C VAL A 272 6.40 -10.48 8.26
N GLY A 273 5.43 -9.58 8.07
CA GLY A 273 5.17 -8.48 9.01
C GLY A 273 4.76 -8.97 10.40
N ILE A 274 3.94 -10.03 10.48
CA ILE A 274 3.53 -10.65 11.76
C ILE A 274 4.75 -11.15 12.52
N ARG A 275 5.62 -11.92 11.85
CA ARG A 275 6.80 -12.52 12.49
C ARG A 275 7.77 -11.44 12.98
N ALA A 276 8.04 -10.44 12.13
CA ALA A 276 8.94 -9.35 12.48
C ALA A 276 8.41 -8.49 13.64
N ALA A 277 7.12 -8.15 13.64
CA ALA A 277 6.52 -7.40 14.75
C ALA A 277 6.49 -8.22 16.05
N ALA A 278 6.10 -9.50 15.98
CA ALA A 278 5.99 -10.37 17.14
C ALA A 278 7.34 -10.68 17.82
N ASP A 279 8.46 -10.52 17.09
CA ASP A 279 9.81 -10.70 17.63
C ASP A 279 10.31 -9.50 18.45
N VAL A 280 9.56 -8.39 18.48
CA VAL A 280 9.94 -7.19 19.24
C VAL A 280 9.42 -7.26 20.68
N SER A 281 10.34 -7.15 21.64
CA SER A 281 10.01 -7.07 23.08
C SER A 281 8.99 -5.97 23.37
N GLY A 282 8.00 -6.29 24.22
CA GLY A 282 6.91 -5.38 24.59
C GLY A 282 5.72 -5.39 23.63
N VAL A 283 5.75 -6.23 22.59
CA VAL A 283 4.55 -6.59 21.82
C VAL A 283 3.76 -7.64 22.59
N VAL A 284 2.52 -7.30 22.95
CA VAL A 284 1.63 -8.18 23.70
C VAL A 284 0.85 -9.08 22.75
N MET A 285 0.34 -8.50 21.67
CA MET A 285 -0.54 -9.20 20.75
C MET A 285 -0.44 -8.66 19.33
N ILE A 286 -0.55 -9.56 18.35
CA ILE A 286 -0.84 -9.25 16.96
C ILE A 286 -2.27 -9.67 16.64
N SER A 287 -3.03 -8.77 16.03
CA SER A 287 -4.41 -8.98 15.59
C SER A 287 -4.59 -8.48 14.15
N ALA A 288 -5.81 -8.51 13.64
CA ALA A 288 -6.18 -7.92 12.35
C ALA A 288 -7.60 -7.36 12.38
N GLY A 289 -7.80 -6.26 11.66
CA GLY A 289 -9.08 -5.63 11.41
C GLY A 289 -9.91 -6.39 10.38
N ASN A 290 -11.16 -6.63 10.74
CA ASN A 290 -12.20 -7.13 9.84
C ASN A 290 -13.58 -6.53 10.19
N TYR A 291 -14.54 -6.77 9.31
CA TYR A 291 -15.91 -6.28 9.38
C TYR A 291 -16.91 -7.44 9.52
N GLY A 292 -16.48 -8.50 10.21
CA GLY A 292 -17.29 -9.71 10.40
C GLY A 292 -17.42 -10.58 9.15
N GLY A 293 -16.59 -10.38 8.13
CA GLY A 293 -16.62 -11.13 6.89
C GLY A 293 -17.81 -10.79 5.98
N LYS A 294 -18.37 -9.59 6.14
CA LYS A 294 -19.60 -9.14 5.46
C LYS A 294 -19.34 -8.15 4.32
N LEU A 295 -18.15 -7.56 4.23
CA LEU A 295 -17.84 -6.49 3.28
C LEU A 295 -16.80 -6.90 2.24
N GLY A 296 -15.67 -7.42 2.68
CA GLY A 296 -14.55 -7.83 1.84
C GLY A 296 -14.64 -9.31 1.46
N PRO A 297 -14.51 -9.66 0.16
CA PRO A 297 -14.59 -11.05 -0.28
C PRO A 297 -13.33 -11.86 0.05
N TYR A 298 -12.20 -11.19 0.33
CA TYR A 298 -10.93 -11.86 0.61
C TYR A 298 -10.63 -11.86 2.11
N LYS A 299 -10.14 -12.99 2.61
CA LYS A 299 -9.81 -13.19 4.02
C LYS A 299 -8.38 -13.73 4.15
N ALA A 300 -7.57 -13.11 4.99
CA ALA A 300 -6.25 -13.58 5.36
C ALA A 300 -6.27 -13.98 6.85
N PHE A 301 -6.49 -15.27 7.11
CA PHE A 301 -6.54 -15.83 8.46
C PHE A 301 -5.13 -15.90 9.06
N LEU A 302 -4.91 -15.25 10.21
CA LEU A 302 -3.57 -15.10 10.80
C LEU A 302 -2.92 -16.45 11.10
N ARG A 303 -3.70 -17.41 11.60
CA ARG A 303 -3.25 -18.80 11.81
C ARG A 303 -2.59 -19.39 10.57
N LYS A 304 -3.23 -19.28 9.41
CA LYS A 304 -2.72 -19.80 8.13
C LYS A 304 -1.50 -19.04 7.64
N LEU A 305 -1.37 -17.75 7.99
CA LEU A 305 -0.20 -16.96 7.60
C LEU A 305 1.06 -17.41 8.35
N LEU A 306 0.92 -17.91 9.58
CA LEU A 306 2.03 -18.47 10.35
C LEU A 306 2.53 -19.81 9.79
N GLU A 307 1.75 -20.47 8.94
CA GLU A 307 2.13 -21.71 8.23
C GLU A 307 2.81 -21.42 6.88
N LEU A 308 2.74 -20.17 6.39
CA LEU A 308 3.45 -19.76 5.18
C LEU A 308 4.95 -19.66 5.50
N THR A 309 5.74 -20.44 4.76
CA THR A 309 7.21 -20.42 4.71
C THR A 309 7.71 -19.34 3.77
#